data_AF-A0A0P8CJE3-F1
#
_entry.id   AF-A0A0P8CJE3-F1
#
_cell.length_a   1.000
_cell.length_b   1.000
_cell.length_c   1.000
_cell.angle_alpha   90.00
_cell.angle_beta   90.00
_cell.angle_gamma   90.00
#
_symmetry.space_group_name_H-M   'P 1'
#
loop_
_entity.id
_entity.type
_entity.pdbx_description
1 polymer ?
#
loop_
_entity_poly.entity_id
_entity_poly.type
_entity_poly.pdbx_seq_one_letter_code
_entity_poly.pdbx_strand_id
1 'polypeptide(L)'
;MMSLLVFLVLLFGLFGVISSQYIIQYREAYALWIKEIVYSDPENNSDTDKKALCSKVESYSREICELTDMILLIFILISATFLIIVYTIEKNMPLINPNTIDYNILIASRVLTFMLFSSLILILYFLKINIIFPSGKTSAIDEKLFSVWYKYKCYRNKQKEFLDKLEPRRLYEILAEKIENGELKDASQDDILLIEPLFRSKKISSNP
;
A
#
# COMPACT_ATOMS: atom_id res chain seq x y z
N MET A 1 -27.76 13.92 10.39
CA MET A 1 -27.57 12.47 10.19
C MET A 1 -27.53 12.07 8.72
N MET A 2 -28.50 12.50 7.89
CA MET A 2 -28.44 12.27 6.43
C MET A 2 -27.15 12.76 5.77
N SER A 3 -26.65 13.95 6.12
CA SER A 3 -25.40 14.49 5.55
C SER A 3 -24.15 13.64 5.89
N LEU A 4 -24.10 13.03 7.08
CA LEU A 4 -22.99 12.15 7.48
C LEU A 4 -23.05 10.80 6.77
N LEU A 5 -24.25 10.25 6.57
CA LEU A 5 -24.44 9.02 5.78
C LEU A 5 -24.08 9.25 4.30
N VAL A 6 -24.50 10.37 3.72
CA VAL A 6 -24.11 10.74 2.34
C VAL A 6 -22.59 10.87 2.24
N PHE A 7 -21.94 11.53 3.20
CA PHE A 7 -20.49 11.63 3.25
C PHE A 7 -19.80 10.25 3.36
N LEU A 8 -20.33 9.35 4.21
CA LEU A 8 -19.83 7.98 4.34
C LEU A 8 -19.94 7.21 3.01
N VAL A 9 -21.07 7.33 2.30
CA VAL A 9 -21.26 6.69 0.98
C VAL A 9 -20.29 7.24 -0.05
N LEU A 10 -20.04 8.55 -0.06
CA LEU A 10 -19.05 9.17 -0.96
C LEU A 10 -17.62 8.68 -0.66
N LEU A 11 -17.23 8.61 0.62
CA LEU A 11 -15.93 8.05 1.01
C LEU A 11 -15.79 6.58 0.61
N PHE A 12 -16.85 5.79 0.77
CA PHE A 12 -16.86 4.39 0.36
C PHE A 12 -16.76 4.24 -1.17
N GLY A 13 -17.41 5.11 -1.94
CA GLY A 13 -17.25 5.18 -3.38
C GLY A 13 -15.81 5.50 -3.80
N LEU A 14 -15.21 6.51 -3.16
CA LEU A 14 -13.80 6.87 -3.39
C LEU A 14 -12.86 5.72 -3.05
N PHE A 15 -13.08 5.05 -1.92
CA PHE A 15 -12.34 3.84 -1.54
C PHE A 15 -12.38 2.78 -2.65
N GLY A 16 -13.56 2.53 -3.22
CA GLY A 16 -13.74 1.58 -4.32
C GLY A 16 -12.94 1.95 -5.57
N VAL A 17 -12.91 3.24 -5.94
CA VAL A 17 -12.14 3.73 -7.10
C VAL A 17 -10.64 3.51 -6.88
N ILE A 18 -10.10 3.90 -5.72
CA ILE A 18 -8.67 3.75 -5.44
C ILE A 18 -8.28 2.27 -5.32
N SER A 19 -9.13 1.46 -4.68
CA SER A 19 -8.91 0.00 -4.60
C SER A 19 -8.88 -0.65 -5.98
N SER A 20 -9.73 -0.20 -6.92
CA SER A 20 -9.70 -0.68 -8.30
C SER A 20 -8.38 -0.36 -9.00
N GLN A 21 -7.88 0.88 -8.85
CA GLN A 21 -6.58 1.27 -9.39
C GLN A 21 -5.45 0.44 -8.79
N TYR A 22 -5.47 0.19 -7.47
CA TYR A 22 -4.51 -0.68 -6.80
C TYR A 22 -4.51 -2.10 -7.39
N ILE A 23 -5.67 -2.69 -7.65
CA ILE A 23 -5.77 -4.03 -8.26
C ILE A 23 -5.16 -4.05 -9.65
N ILE A 24 -5.41 -3.02 -10.47
CA ILE A 24 -4.86 -2.91 -11.81
C ILE A 24 -3.33 -2.88 -11.74
N GLN A 25 -2.77 -1.98 -10.92
CA GLN A 25 -1.32 -1.87 -10.76
C GLN A 25 -0.70 -3.16 -10.21
N TYR A 26 -1.34 -3.80 -9.25
CA TYR A 26 -0.92 -5.10 -8.73
C TYR A 26 -0.86 -6.16 -9.83
N ARG A 27 -1.87 -6.23 -10.71
CA ARG A 27 -1.92 -7.21 -11.81
C ARG A 27 -0.84 -6.93 -12.84
N GLU A 28 -0.60 -5.68 -13.19
CA GLU A 28 0.44 -5.31 -14.15
C GLU A 28 1.84 -5.61 -13.63
N ALA A 29 2.13 -5.24 -12.38
CA ALA A 29 3.38 -5.59 -11.70
C ALA A 29 3.57 -7.12 -11.63
N TYR A 30 2.50 -7.87 -11.37
CA TYR A 30 2.55 -9.33 -11.33
C TYR A 30 2.81 -9.95 -12.71
N ALA A 31 2.14 -9.46 -13.75
CA ALA A 31 2.37 -9.91 -15.12
C ALA A 31 3.80 -9.62 -15.58
N LEU A 32 4.34 -8.45 -15.22
CA LEU A 32 5.73 -8.09 -15.47
C LEU A 32 6.70 -9.03 -14.75
N TRP A 33 6.44 -9.35 -13.48
CA TRP A 33 7.23 -10.33 -12.74
C TRP A 33 7.22 -11.70 -13.41
N ILE A 34 6.05 -12.21 -13.82
CA ILE A 34 5.93 -13.48 -14.55
C ILE A 34 6.80 -13.45 -15.81
N LYS A 35 6.64 -12.41 -16.63
CA LYS A 35 7.38 -12.29 -17.88
C LYS A 35 8.90 -12.31 -17.66
N GLU A 36 9.37 -11.53 -16.70
CA GLU A 36 10.81 -11.27 -16.53
C GLU A 36 11.53 -12.30 -15.65
N ILE A 37 10.85 -12.88 -14.66
CA ILE A 37 11.46 -13.88 -13.76
C ILE A 37 11.20 -15.30 -14.24
N VAL A 38 9.97 -15.60 -14.69
CA VAL A 38 9.58 -16.97 -15.04
C VAL A 38 9.95 -17.32 -16.48
N TYR A 39 9.82 -16.37 -17.42
CA TYR A 39 9.93 -16.66 -18.86
C TYR A 39 11.10 -16.00 -19.58
N SER A 40 11.81 -15.04 -18.97
CA SER A 40 12.88 -14.29 -19.66
C SER A 40 14.28 -14.72 -19.22
N ASP A 41 15.09 -15.08 -20.22
CA ASP A 41 16.54 -15.22 -20.08
C ASP A 41 17.22 -13.83 -20.10
N PRO A 42 17.95 -13.47 -19.04
CA PRO A 42 18.52 -12.12 -18.88
C PRO A 42 19.59 -11.76 -19.92
N GLU A 43 20.19 -12.76 -20.58
CA GLU A 43 21.29 -12.57 -21.53
C GLU A 43 20.85 -12.02 -22.90
N ASN A 44 19.56 -12.12 -23.23
CA ASN A 44 19.03 -11.68 -24.54
C ASN A 44 18.47 -10.25 -24.57
N ASN A 45 18.39 -9.56 -23.43
CA ASN A 45 17.80 -8.22 -23.38
C ASN A 45 18.84 -7.12 -23.69
N SER A 46 18.49 -6.24 -24.63
CA SER A 46 19.32 -5.06 -24.94
C SER A 46 19.39 -4.10 -23.76
N ASP A 47 20.45 -3.27 -23.68
CA ASP A 47 20.60 -2.29 -22.60
C ASP A 47 19.47 -1.24 -22.59
N THR A 48 18.91 -0.92 -23.76
CA THR A 48 17.73 -0.05 -23.88
C THR A 48 16.48 -0.69 -23.28
N ASP A 49 16.26 -1.98 -23.50
CA ASP A 49 15.11 -2.70 -22.95
C ASP A 49 15.22 -2.84 -21.43
N LYS A 50 16.43 -3.08 -20.92
CA LYS A 50 16.71 -3.12 -19.48
C LYS A 50 16.41 -1.79 -18.80
N LYS A 51 16.81 -0.66 -19.40
CA LYS A 51 16.50 0.68 -18.85
C LYS A 51 15.00 0.96 -18.83
N ALA A 52 14.30 0.64 -19.91
CA ALA A 52 12.84 0.81 -19.97
C ALA A 52 12.14 -0.05 -18.92
N LEU A 53 12.57 -1.30 -18.75
CA LEU A 53 12.07 -2.22 -17.74
C LEU A 53 12.30 -1.68 -16.31
N CYS A 54 13.51 -1.23 -16.01
CA CYS A 54 13.85 -0.67 -14.70
C CYS A 54 13.00 0.56 -14.36
N SER A 55 12.82 1.48 -15.31
CA SER A 55 11.94 2.63 -15.15
C SER A 55 10.49 2.20 -14.85
N LYS A 56 10.00 1.17 -15.56
CA LYS A 56 8.65 0.64 -15.36
C LYS A 56 8.46 0.00 -13.98
N VAL A 57 9.45 -0.77 -13.49
CA VAL A 57 9.43 -1.37 -12.16
C VAL A 57 9.44 -0.31 -11.06
N GLU A 58 10.26 0.72 -11.21
CA GLU A 58 10.33 1.84 -10.26
C GLU A 58 9.02 2.65 -10.24
N SER A 59 8.39 2.86 -11.40
CA SER A 59 7.06 3.50 -11.50
C SER A 59 6.00 2.69 -10.75
N TYR A 60 5.90 1.39 -11.02
CA TYR A 60 4.91 0.54 -10.34
C TYR A 60 5.11 0.48 -8.84
N SER A 61 6.36 0.40 -8.37
CA SER A 61 6.61 0.42 -6.92
C SER A 61 6.17 1.74 -6.28
N ARG A 62 6.37 2.88 -6.95
CA ARG A 62 5.92 4.19 -6.47
C ARG A 62 4.40 4.27 -6.45
N GLU A 63 3.75 3.94 -7.56
CA GLU A 63 2.29 4.02 -7.69
C GLU A 63 1.56 3.11 -6.70
N ILE A 64 2.06 1.88 -6.48
CA ILE A 64 1.49 0.96 -5.48
C ILE A 64 1.64 1.53 -4.07
N CYS A 65 2.76 2.16 -3.73
CA CYS A 65 2.95 2.83 -2.45
C CYS A 65 1.98 4.01 -2.28
N GLU A 66 1.89 4.90 -3.27
CA GLU A 66 0.98 6.05 -3.24
C GLU A 66 -0.49 5.61 -3.09
N LEU A 67 -0.91 4.59 -3.84
CA LEU A 67 -2.26 4.02 -3.74
C LEU A 67 -2.52 3.40 -2.35
N THR A 68 -1.52 2.74 -1.78
CA THR A 68 -1.62 2.16 -0.43
C THR A 68 -1.77 3.26 0.63
N ASP A 69 -1.01 4.34 0.52
CA ASP A 69 -1.11 5.50 1.42
C ASP A 69 -2.47 6.20 1.30
N MET A 70 -2.99 6.35 0.08
CA MET A 70 -4.34 6.88 -0.14
C MET A 70 -5.42 5.97 0.46
N ILE A 71 -5.29 4.65 0.30
CA ILE A 71 -6.19 3.66 0.89
C ILE A 71 -6.17 3.75 2.42
N LEU A 72 -4.98 3.88 3.03
CA LEU A 72 -4.82 4.08 4.48
C LEU A 72 -5.50 5.38 4.94
N LEU A 73 -5.29 6.50 4.24
CA LEU A 73 -5.91 7.77 4.58
C LEU A 73 -7.44 7.70 4.53
N ILE A 74 -8.00 7.09 3.48
CA ILE A 74 -9.45 6.88 3.38
C ILE A 74 -9.96 5.96 4.48
N PHE A 75 -9.22 4.90 4.81
CA PHE A 75 -9.59 3.99 5.89
C PHE A 75 -9.68 4.74 7.24
N ILE A 76 -8.74 5.64 7.53
CA ILE A 76 -8.76 6.48 8.74
C ILE A 76 -9.99 7.39 8.74
N LEU A 77 -10.28 8.06 7.61
CA LEU A 77 -11.45 8.94 7.48
C LEU A 77 -12.77 8.19 7.65
N ILE A 78 -12.91 7.00 7.04
CA ILE A 78 -14.09 6.15 7.21
C ILE A 78 -14.22 5.69 8.66
N SER A 79 -13.12 5.29 9.31
CA SER A 79 -13.12 4.87 10.71
C SER A 79 -13.55 6.00 11.65
N ALA A 80 -13.02 7.21 11.46
CA ALA A 80 -13.43 8.38 12.23
C ALA A 80 -14.91 8.71 12.01
N THR A 81 -15.38 8.68 10.75
CA THR A 81 -16.78 8.94 10.40
C THR A 81 -17.72 7.90 11.01
N PHE A 82 -17.33 6.63 10.97
CA PHE A 82 -18.04 5.52 11.61
C PHE A 82 -18.22 5.77 13.11
N LEU A 83 -17.15 6.10 13.83
CA LEU A 83 -17.20 6.38 15.27
C LEU A 83 -18.12 7.57 15.59
N ILE A 84 -18.05 8.65 14.81
CA ILE A 84 -18.91 9.83 14.98
C ILE A 84 -20.39 9.45 14.77
N ILE A 85 -20.71 8.65 13.75
CA ILE A 85 -22.09 8.21 13.48
C ILE A 85 -22.60 7.34 14.63
N VAL A 86 -21.83 6.34 15.06
CA VAL A 86 -22.22 5.44 16.15
C VAL A 86 -22.47 6.23 17.44
N TYR A 87 -21.54 7.12 17.81
CA TYR A 87 -21.69 7.98 18.98
C TYR A 87 -22.92 8.88 18.89
N THR A 88 -23.18 9.46 17.72
CA THR A 88 -24.34 10.34 17.50
C THR A 88 -25.64 9.55 17.61
N ILE A 89 -25.72 8.34 17.06
CA ILE A 89 -26.91 7.49 17.16
C ILE A 89 -27.15 7.08 18.62
N GLU A 90 -26.12 6.64 19.33
CA GLU A 90 -26.21 6.20 20.72
C GLU A 90 -26.69 7.32 21.65
N LYS A 91 -26.20 8.55 21.45
CA LYS A 91 -26.62 9.72 22.22
C LYS A 91 -28.08 10.13 21.96
N ASN A 92 -28.57 9.96 20.73
CA ASN A 92 -29.92 10.42 20.34
C ASN A 92 -31.01 9.35 20.49
N MET A 93 -30.67 8.06 20.47
CA MET A 93 -31.61 6.95 20.67
C MET A 93 -32.52 7.09 21.91
N PRO A 94 -32.03 7.42 23.12
CA PRO A 94 -32.89 7.52 24.30
C PRO A 94 -33.85 8.71 24.28
N LEU A 95 -33.65 9.68 23.38
CA LEU A 95 -34.48 10.88 23.26
C LEU A 95 -35.69 10.67 22.33
N ILE A 96 -35.76 9.53 21.65
CA ILE A 96 -36.74 9.27 20.59
C ILE A 96 -37.67 8.13 21.03
N ASN A 97 -38.97 8.34 20.81
CA ASN A 97 -39.97 7.34 21.15
C ASN A 97 -39.83 6.09 20.24
N PRO A 98 -39.74 4.88 20.80
CA PRO A 98 -39.50 3.65 20.03
C PRO A 98 -40.56 3.33 18.97
N ASN A 99 -41.76 3.90 19.08
CA ASN A 99 -42.85 3.65 18.14
C ASN A 99 -42.89 4.64 16.95
N THR A 100 -41.87 5.48 16.79
CA THR A 100 -41.83 6.46 15.69
C THR A 100 -41.04 5.94 14.49
N ILE A 101 -41.35 6.49 13.32
CA ILE A 101 -40.59 6.27 12.09
C ILE A 101 -39.11 6.65 12.28
N ASP A 102 -38.84 7.72 13.05
CA ASP A 102 -37.49 8.20 13.32
C ASP A 102 -36.63 7.17 14.06
N TYR A 103 -37.22 6.39 14.98
CA TYR A 103 -36.54 5.31 15.67
C TYR A 103 -36.10 4.21 14.70
N ASN A 104 -36.99 3.79 13.80
CA ASN A 104 -36.69 2.80 12.77
C ASN A 104 -35.61 3.29 11.79
N ILE A 105 -35.63 4.58 11.41
CA ILE A 105 -34.60 5.20 10.57
C ILE A 105 -33.23 5.16 11.26
N LEU A 106 -33.16 5.44 12.56
CA LEU A 106 -31.92 5.39 13.34
C LEU A 106 -31.33 3.97 13.42
N ILE A 107 -32.17 2.97 13.68
CA ILE A 107 -31.73 1.56 13.70
C ILE A 107 -31.23 1.15 12.31
N ALA A 108 -31.99 1.43 11.25
CA ALA A 108 -31.59 1.10 9.89
C ALA A 108 -30.25 1.78 9.52
N SER A 109 -30.08 3.05 9.92
CA SER A 109 -28.83 3.80 9.72
C SER A 109 -27.65 3.18 10.46
N ARG A 110 -27.85 2.73 11.70
CA ARG A 110 -26.84 2.02 12.48
C ARG A 110 -26.42 0.73 11.77
N VAL A 111 -27.39 -0.10 11.39
CA VAL A 111 -27.15 -1.38 10.71
C VAL A 111 -26.39 -1.16 9.40
N LEU A 112 -26.80 -0.19 8.58
CA LEU A 112 -26.12 0.15 7.33
C LEU A 112 -24.67 0.58 7.57
N THR A 113 -24.43 1.41 8.58
CA THR A 113 -23.09 1.90 8.94
C THR A 113 -22.18 0.74 9.36
N PHE A 114 -22.68 -0.23 10.13
CA PHE A 114 -21.93 -1.43 10.49
C PHE A 114 -21.66 -2.35 9.29
N MET A 115 -22.63 -2.52 8.38
CA MET A 115 -22.44 -3.32 7.17
C MET A 115 -21.36 -2.71 6.26
N LEU A 116 -21.38 -1.40 6.04
CA LEU A 116 -20.38 -0.68 5.24
C LEU A 116 -18.97 -0.76 5.86
N PHE A 117 -18.87 -0.63 7.18
CA PHE A 117 -17.59 -0.74 7.85
C PHE A 117 -17.02 -2.17 7.80
N SER A 118 -17.89 -3.18 7.98
CA SER A 118 -17.49 -4.59 7.90
C SER A 118 -17.07 -4.98 6.48
N SER A 119 -17.79 -4.49 5.46
CA SER A 119 -17.44 -4.76 4.06
C SER A 119 -16.08 -4.16 3.68
N LEU A 120 -15.73 -2.99 4.22
CA LEU A 120 -14.42 -2.38 4.03
C LEU A 120 -13.29 -3.30 4.53
N ILE A 121 -13.40 -3.82 5.74
CA ILE A 121 -12.42 -4.74 6.34
C ILE A 121 -12.29 -6.00 5.47
N LEU A 122 -13.42 -6.56 5.02
CA LEU A 122 -13.43 -7.73 4.14
C LEU A 122 -12.73 -7.44 2.80
N ILE A 123 -13.00 -6.30 2.16
CA ILE A 123 -12.35 -5.92 0.90
C ILE A 123 -10.84 -5.82 1.10
N LEU A 124 -10.38 -5.13 2.15
CA LEU A 124 -8.95 -5.01 2.44
C LEU A 124 -8.28 -6.36 2.66
N TYR A 125 -8.95 -7.25 3.40
CA TYR A 125 -8.50 -8.62 3.61
C TYR A 125 -8.36 -9.39 2.28
N PHE A 126 -9.37 -9.33 1.41
CA PHE A 126 -9.34 -9.98 0.09
C PHE A 126 -8.27 -9.39 -0.84
N LEU A 127 -8.04 -8.09 -0.77
CA LEU A 127 -6.97 -7.41 -1.52
C LEU A 127 -5.58 -7.64 -0.92
N LYS A 128 -5.50 -8.35 0.21
CA LYS A 128 -4.25 -8.59 0.96
C LYS A 128 -3.54 -7.29 1.34
N ILE A 129 -4.30 -6.21 1.52
CA ILE A 129 -3.78 -4.91 1.98
C ILE A 129 -3.80 -4.94 3.51
N ASN A 130 -2.64 -5.11 4.12
CA ASN A 130 -2.50 -5.04 5.56
C ASN A 130 -2.32 -3.59 6.02
N ILE A 131 -3.44 -2.91 6.31
CA ILE A 131 -3.43 -1.54 6.85
C ILE A 131 -3.08 -1.51 8.34
N ILE A 132 -3.55 -2.50 9.12
CA ILE A 132 -3.50 -2.49 10.60
C ILE A 132 -2.10 -2.82 11.12
N PHE A 133 -1.40 -3.70 10.42
CA PHE A 133 0.01 -3.98 10.65
C PHE A 133 0.71 -3.80 9.30
N PRO A 134 1.22 -2.60 8.98
CA PRO A 134 2.27 -2.48 7.99
C PRO A 134 3.50 -3.16 8.59
N SER A 135 3.45 -4.47 8.76
CA SER A 135 4.60 -5.23 9.19
C SER A 135 5.67 -4.96 8.15
N GLY A 136 6.90 -4.75 8.60
CA GLY A 136 8.07 -4.69 7.72
C GLY A 136 8.16 -5.88 6.75
N LYS A 137 7.33 -6.94 6.90
CA LYS A 137 7.05 -7.90 5.84
C LYS A 137 6.44 -7.20 4.63
N THR A 138 7.32 -6.87 3.71
CA THR A 138 7.10 -6.76 2.27
C THR A 138 5.75 -7.26 1.79
N SER A 139 5.01 -6.39 1.11
CA SER A 139 3.82 -6.85 0.40
C SER A 139 4.27 -7.91 -0.62
N ALA A 140 3.42 -8.92 -0.89
CA ALA A 140 3.78 -9.97 -1.84
C ALA A 140 4.05 -9.44 -3.26
N ILE A 141 3.61 -8.21 -3.58
CA ILE A 141 3.93 -7.55 -4.84
C ILE A 141 5.24 -6.77 -4.76
N ASP A 142 5.56 -6.18 -3.61
CA ASP A 142 6.83 -5.51 -3.39
C ASP A 142 8.01 -6.49 -3.55
N GLU A 143 7.90 -7.72 -3.04
CA GLU A 143 8.92 -8.78 -3.23
C GLU A 143 9.11 -9.13 -4.71
N LYS A 144 8.00 -9.19 -5.45
CA LYS A 144 8.04 -9.52 -6.87
C LYS A 144 8.70 -8.39 -7.66
N LEU A 145 8.30 -7.15 -7.42
CA LEU A 145 8.95 -5.98 -8.01
C LEU A 145 10.43 -5.92 -7.64
N PHE A 146 10.77 -6.16 -6.37
CA PHE A 146 12.14 -6.23 -5.89
C PHE A 146 12.95 -7.29 -6.63
N SER A 147 12.40 -8.48 -6.85
CA SER A 147 13.13 -9.55 -7.55
C SER A 147 13.50 -9.18 -8.99
N VAL A 148 12.61 -8.48 -9.72
CA VAL A 148 12.91 -7.97 -11.06
C VAL A 148 13.94 -6.85 -10.97
N TRP A 149 13.71 -5.90 -10.06
CA TRP A 149 14.58 -4.75 -9.85
C TRP A 149 16.02 -5.15 -9.50
N TYR A 150 16.18 -6.16 -8.66
CA TYR A 150 17.47 -6.70 -8.24
C TYR A 150 18.12 -7.56 -9.33
N LYS A 151 17.36 -8.44 -10.03
CA LYS A 151 17.87 -9.26 -11.16
C LYS A 151 18.55 -8.40 -12.21
N TYR A 152 17.96 -7.26 -12.56
CA TYR A 152 18.50 -6.34 -13.57
C TYR A 152 19.38 -5.22 -13.00
N LYS A 153 19.68 -5.23 -11.69
CA LYS A 153 20.47 -4.21 -10.98
C LYS A 153 20.04 -2.78 -11.31
N CYS A 154 18.73 -2.54 -11.28
CA CYS A 154 18.13 -1.30 -11.78
C CYS A 154 18.66 -0.03 -11.10
N TYR A 155 19.05 -0.11 -9.82
CA TYR A 155 19.70 0.98 -9.09
C TYR A 155 21.00 1.48 -9.74
N ARG A 156 21.72 0.64 -10.50
CA ARG A 156 22.96 1.02 -11.20
C ARG A 156 22.71 1.80 -12.49
N ASN A 157 21.49 1.74 -13.01
CA ASN A 157 21.11 2.39 -14.28
C ASN A 157 20.62 3.83 -14.10
N LYS A 158 20.59 4.34 -12.85
CA LYS A 158 20.21 5.71 -12.56
C LYS A 158 21.24 6.70 -13.10
N GLN A 159 20.75 7.85 -13.58
CA GLN A 159 21.60 8.99 -13.92
C GLN A 159 22.36 9.46 -12.67
N LYS A 160 23.59 9.96 -12.84
CA LYS A 160 24.48 10.32 -11.73
C LYS A 160 23.84 11.27 -10.71
N GLU A 161 23.03 12.22 -11.18
CA GLU A 161 22.33 13.22 -10.36
C GLU A 161 21.23 12.63 -9.46
N PHE A 162 20.81 11.39 -9.71
CA PHE A 162 19.74 10.71 -9.00
C PHE A 162 20.22 9.45 -8.25
N LEU A 163 21.52 9.15 -8.28
CA LEU A 163 22.10 8.00 -7.57
C LEU A 163 21.86 8.10 -6.06
N ASP A 164 22.01 9.31 -5.50
CA ASP A 164 21.81 9.56 -4.07
C ASP A 164 20.33 9.60 -3.66
N LYS A 165 19.41 9.64 -4.64
CA LYS A 165 17.97 9.57 -4.40
C LYS A 165 17.52 8.12 -4.37
N LEU A 166 17.30 7.62 -3.15
CA LEU A 166 16.77 6.28 -2.87
C LEU A 166 15.27 6.18 -3.17
N GLU A 167 14.87 6.46 -4.42
CA GLU A 167 13.51 6.31 -4.91
C GLU A 167 13.39 5.13 -5.89
N PRO A 168 12.34 4.29 -5.81
CA PRO A 168 11.31 4.26 -4.78
C PRO A 168 11.87 3.68 -3.47
N ARG A 169 11.69 4.40 -2.37
CA ARG A 169 12.28 4.10 -1.05
C ARG A 169 12.04 2.66 -0.60
N ARG A 170 10.85 2.14 -0.89
CA ARG A 170 10.44 0.79 -0.52
C ARG A 170 11.39 -0.30 -1.05
N LEU A 171 11.85 -0.22 -2.30
CA LEU A 171 12.75 -1.23 -2.86
C LEU A 171 14.12 -1.24 -2.17
N TYR A 172 14.61 -0.06 -1.75
CA TYR A 172 15.85 0.06 -0.99
C TYR A 172 15.71 -0.39 0.46
N GLU A 173 14.54 -0.19 1.08
CA GLU A 173 14.23 -0.75 2.40
C GLU A 173 14.25 -2.28 2.36
N ILE A 174 13.70 -2.89 1.31
CA ILE A 174 13.71 -4.34 1.10
C ILE A 174 15.14 -4.86 0.90
N LEU A 175 15.94 -4.14 0.11
CA LEU A 175 17.35 -4.45 -0.07
C LEU A 175 18.08 -4.46 1.29
N ALA A 176 17.82 -3.44 2.13
CA ALA A 176 18.42 -3.33 3.44
C ALA A 176 17.99 -4.44 4.40
N GLU A 177 16.70 -4.77 4.45
CA GLU A 177 16.18 -5.87 5.27
C GLU A 177 16.75 -7.22 4.85
N LYS A 178 16.83 -7.50 3.54
CA LYS A 178 17.39 -8.76 3.02
C LYS A 178 18.90 -8.89 3.27
N ILE A 179 19.63 -7.77 3.25
CA ILE A 179 21.06 -7.75 3.62
C ILE A 179 21.22 -7.96 5.13
N GLU A 180 20.45 -7.26 5.97
CA GLU A 180 20.46 -7.45 7.44
C GLU A 180 20.14 -8.90 7.84
N ASN A 181 19.19 -9.53 7.17
CA ASN A 181 18.77 -10.91 7.44
C ASN A 181 19.70 -11.98 6.82
N GLY A 182 20.70 -11.58 6.04
CA GLY A 182 21.62 -12.50 5.36
C GLY A 182 20.98 -13.32 4.23
N GLU A 183 19.84 -12.88 3.68
CA GLU A 183 19.16 -13.52 2.54
C GLU A 183 19.93 -13.30 1.23
N LEU A 184 20.66 -12.17 1.13
CA LEU A 184 21.48 -11.82 -0.03
C LEU A 184 22.97 -12.08 0.26
N LYS A 185 23.39 -13.33 0.09
CA LYS A 185 24.79 -13.76 0.31
C LYS A 185 25.79 -13.16 -0.70
N ASP A 186 25.29 -12.74 -1.87
CA ASP A 186 26.08 -12.18 -2.96
C ASP A 186 25.98 -10.64 -3.06
N ALA A 187 25.49 -9.98 -2.01
CA ALA A 187 25.41 -8.51 -1.98
C ALA A 187 26.82 -7.91 -2.13
N SER A 188 27.01 -7.07 -3.15
CA SER A 188 28.30 -6.43 -3.39
C SER A 188 28.53 -5.27 -2.41
N GLN A 189 29.79 -4.88 -2.23
CA GLN A 189 30.16 -3.77 -1.35
C GLN A 189 29.48 -2.45 -1.76
N ASP A 190 29.28 -2.25 -3.06
CA ASP A 190 28.54 -1.10 -3.61
C ASP A 190 27.07 -1.11 -3.16
N ASP A 191 26.46 -2.30 -3.05
CA ASP A 191 25.06 -2.42 -2.64
C ASP A 191 24.90 -2.07 -1.16
N ILE A 192 25.89 -2.40 -0.32
CA ILE A 192 25.93 -2.04 1.11
C ILE A 192 26.12 -0.54 1.30
N LEU A 193 27.03 0.08 0.53
CA LEU A 193 27.27 1.53 0.60
C LEU A 193 26.04 2.34 0.17
N LEU A 194 25.29 1.84 -0.83
CA LEU A 194 24.08 2.49 -1.33
C LEU A 194 22.99 2.63 -0.26
N ILE A 195 22.85 1.65 0.62
CA ILE A 195 21.82 1.62 1.67
C ILE A 195 22.33 2.12 3.03
N GLU A 196 23.61 2.46 3.16
CA GLU A 196 24.20 3.02 4.39
C GLU A 196 23.40 4.21 4.97
N PRO A 197 22.86 5.15 4.15
CA PRO A 197 22.02 6.22 4.65
C PRO A 197 20.74 5.74 5.38
N LEU A 198 20.16 4.62 4.95
CA LEU A 198 18.95 4.06 5.57
C LEU A 198 19.26 3.47 6.96
N PHE A 199 20.41 2.82 7.11
CA PHE A 199 20.85 2.26 8.40
C PHE A 199 21.18 3.34 9.43
N ARG A 200 21.75 4.48 9.00
CA ARG A 200 22.00 5.62 9.90
C ARG A 200 20.70 6.20 10.46
N SER A 201 19.61 6.20 9.69
CA SER A 201 18.30 6.68 10.17
C SER A 201 17.67 5.77 11.23
N LYS A 202 17.80 4.44 11.10
CA LYS A 202 17.30 3.45 12.08
C LYS A 202 18.02 3.53 13.43
N LYS A 203 19.33 3.86 13.45
CA LYS A 203 20.10 4.03 14.70
C LYS A 203 19.73 5.29 15.48
N ILE A 204 19.22 6.33 14.82
CA ILE A 204 18.81 7.57 15.48
C ILE A 204 17.39 7.43 16.06
N SER A 205 16.51 6.65 15.43
CA SER A 205 15.15 6.37 15.94
C SER A 205 15.05 5.27 17.01
N SER A 206 16.15 4.56 17.28
CA SER A 206 16.23 3.49 18.30
C SER A 206 17.01 3.89 19.56
N ASN A 207 17.48 5.13 19.65
CA ASN A 207 17.95 5.70 20.91
C ASN A 207 16.76 6.37 21.62
N PRO A 208 16.29 5.85 22.77
CA PRO A 208 15.25 6.48 23.58
C PRO A 208 15.69 7.83 24.17
#